data_AF-A0A8T3Z0B2-F1
#
_entry.id   AF-A0A8T3Z0B2-F1
#
_cell.length_a   1.000
_cell.length_b   1.000
_cell.length_c   1.000
_cell.angle_alpha   90.00
_cell.angle_beta   90.00
_cell.angle_gamma   90.00
#
_symmetry.space_group_name_H-M   'P 1'
#
loop_
_entity.id
_entity.type
_entity.pdbx_description
1 polymer ?
#
loop_
_entity_poly.entity_id
_entity_poly.type
_entity_poly.pdbx_seq_one_letter_code
_entity_poly.pdbx_strand_id
1 'polypeptide(L)'
;MSNENQVKWIESVDKDLIKLFETTEEYKAWQESLFAIIGYSSNEEIDEKLVTELLADHLNASFELQKGLGNARHKKGKMIRNELLLDNCGE
;
A
#
# COMPACT_ATOMS: atom_id res chain seq x y z
N MET A 1 25.29 14.55 -7.72
CA MET A 1 23.99 14.62 -8.43
C MET A 1 23.34 15.97 -8.14
N SER A 2 22.73 16.60 -9.15
CA SER A 2 21.94 17.84 -8.99
C SER A 2 20.70 17.59 -8.13
N ASN A 3 20.26 18.61 -7.37
CA ASN A 3 19.04 18.57 -6.55
C ASN A 3 17.78 18.20 -7.38
N GLU A 4 17.73 18.60 -8.65
CA GLU A 4 16.62 18.24 -9.56
C GLU A 4 16.61 16.75 -9.93
N ASN A 5 17.78 16.12 -10.01
CA ASN A 5 17.88 14.69 -10.29
C ASN A 5 17.50 13.84 -9.07
N GLN A 6 17.73 14.34 -7.85
CA GLN A 6 17.26 13.70 -6.62
C GLN A 6 15.73 13.75 -6.49
N VAL A 7 15.10 14.89 -6.77
CA VAL A 7 13.64 15.03 -6.69
C VAL A 7 12.93 14.11 -7.70
N LYS A 8 13.40 14.06 -8.96
CA LYS A 8 12.83 13.18 -9.99
C LYS A 8 12.99 11.69 -9.65
N TRP A 9 14.09 11.32 -9.00
CA TRP A 9 14.33 9.94 -8.57
C TRP A 9 13.43 9.54 -7.39
N ILE A 10 13.24 10.43 -6.41
CA ILE A 10 12.31 10.20 -5.29
C ILE A 10 10.87 10.02 -5.80
N GLU A 11 10.42 10.86 -6.73
CA GLU A 11 9.08 10.73 -7.33
C GLU A 11 8.90 9.42 -8.11
N SER A 12 9.94 8.93 -8.80
CA SER A 12 9.85 7.64 -9.51
C SER A 12 9.83 6.48 -8.52
N VAL A 13 10.63 6.55 -7.46
CA VAL A 13 10.65 5.58 -6.36
C VAL A 13 9.28 5.51 -5.67
N ASP A 14 8.60 6.63 -5.47
CA ASP A 14 7.27 6.61 -4.85
C ASP A 14 6.21 5.97 -5.76
N LYS A 15 6.24 6.25 -7.08
CA LYS A 15 5.32 5.62 -8.04
C LYS A 15 5.48 4.10 -8.12
N ASP A 16 6.72 3.62 -8.14
CA ASP A 16 6.98 2.18 -8.18
C ASP A 16 6.63 1.50 -6.86
N LEU A 17 6.76 2.22 -5.73
CA LEU A 17 6.32 1.72 -4.43
C LEU A 17 4.79 1.60 -4.37
N ILE A 18 4.05 2.57 -4.93
CA ILE A 18 2.59 2.53 -5.04
C ILE A 18 2.15 1.33 -5.89
N LYS A 19 2.74 1.14 -7.08
CA LYS A 19 2.41 -0.02 -7.94
C LYS A 19 2.69 -1.36 -7.27
N LEU A 20 3.83 -1.47 -6.59
CA LEU A 20 4.16 -2.68 -5.83
C LEU A 20 3.13 -2.91 -4.72
N PHE A 21 2.77 -1.85 -4.01
CA PHE A 21 1.80 -1.89 -2.93
C PHE A 21 0.42 -2.35 -3.40
N GLU A 22 -0.05 -1.90 -4.57
CA GLU A 22 -1.31 -2.33 -5.19
C GLU A 22 -1.37 -3.84 -5.50
N THR A 23 -0.22 -4.51 -5.64
CA THR A 23 -0.16 -5.96 -5.89
C THR A 23 -0.21 -6.83 -4.63
N THR A 24 -0.07 -6.21 -3.45
CA THR A 24 -0.06 -6.92 -2.16
C THR A 24 -1.42 -7.51 -1.80
N GLU A 25 -1.41 -8.59 -1.01
CA GLU A 25 -2.64 -9.22 -0.53
C GLU A 25 -3.40 -8.30 0.42
N GLU A 26 -2.67 -7.52 1.22
CA GLU A 26 -3.26 -6.55 2.15
C GLU A 26 -4.00 -5.42 1.42
N TYR A 27 -3.44 -4.93 0.29
CA TYR A 27 -4.14 -3.95 -0.56
C TYR A 27 -5.41 -4.52 -1.17
N LYS A 28 -5.36 -5.75 -1.68
CA LYS A 28 -6.54 -6.42 -2.25
C LYS A 28 -7.62 -6.63 -1.21
N ALA A 29 -7.27 -7.13 -0.02
CA ALA A 29 -8.22 -7.33 1.07
C ALA A 29 -8.86 -6.01 1.55
N TRP A 30 -8.07 -4.93 1.64
CA TRP A 30 -8.60 -3.60 1.93
C TRP A 30 -9.57 -3.11 0.86
N GLN A 31 -9.24 -3.31 -0.42
CA GLN A 31 -10.10 -2.92 -1.54
C GLN A 31 -11.40 -3.73 -1.59
N GLU A 32 -11.32 -5.05 -1.37
CA GLU A 32 -12.48 -5.95 -1.33
C GLU A 32 -13.44 -5.59 -0.19
N SER A 33 -12.92 -5.32 1.01
CA SER A 33 -13.75 -4.88 2.14
C SER A 33 -14.45 -3.54 1.88
N LEU A 34 -13.79 -2.60 1.20
CA LEU A 34 -14.41 -1.34 0.78
C LEU A 34 -15.55 -1.57 -0.21
N PHE A 35 -15.35 -2.45 -1.20
CA PHE A 35 -16.40 -2.78 -2.16
C PHE A 35 -17.59 -3.50 -1.52
N ALA A 36 -17.37 -4.32 -0.49
CA ALA A 36 -18.45 -4.92 0.28
C ALA A 36 -19.33 -3.85 0.96
N ILE A 37 -18.72 -2.83 1.57
CA ILE A 37 -19.46 -1.69 2.15
C ILE A 37 -20.27 -0.95 1.07
N ILE A 38 -19.63 -0.58 -0.05
CA ILE A 38 -20.28 0.17 -1.13
C ILE A 38 -21.45 -0.63 -1.73
N GLY A 39 -21.21 -1.90 -2.05
CA GLY A 39 -22.23 -2.79 -2.58
C GLY A 39 -23.42 -2.93 -1.63
N TYR A 40 -23.16 -3.04 -0.33
CA TYR A 40 -24.19 -3.13 0.68
C TYR A 40 -24.96 -1.82 0.90
N SER A 41 -24.27 -0.67 0.91
CA SER A 41 -24.88 0.65 1.06
C SER A 41 -25.81 1.05 -0.10
N SER A 42 -25.78 0.29 -1.20
CA SER A 42 -26.65 0.48 -2.35
C SER A 42 -28.01 -0.23 -2.19
N ASN A 43 -28.26 -0.93 -1.08
CA ASN A 43 -29.52 -1.62 -0.80
C ASN A 43 -30.59 -0.66 -0.24
N GLU A 44 -31.86 -0.92 -0.59
CA GLU A 44 -33.01 -0.11 -0.13
C GLU A 44 -33.30 -0.28 1.37
N GLU A 45 -32.96 -1.43 1.94
CA GLU A 45 -33.03 -1.69 3.38
C GLU A 45 -31.62 -1.86 3.96
N ILE A 46 -31.33 -1.12 5.02
CA ILE A 46 -30.03 -1.13 5.70
C ILE A 46 -30.18 -1.89 7.02
N ASP A 47 -29.60 -3.09 7.11
CA ASP A 47 -29.29 -3.75 8.39
C ASP A 47 -28.07 -3.08 9.05
N GLU A 48 -28.32 -2.32 10.11
CA GLU A 48 -27.29 -1.61 10.89
C GLU A 48 -26.23 -2.53 11.49
N LYS A 49 -26.60 -3.77 11.84
CA LYS A 49 -25.65 -4.74 12.41
C LYS A 49 -24.64 -5.16 11.34
N LEU A 50 -25.13 -5.47 10.15
CA LEU A 50 -24.28 -5.85 9.02
C LEU A 50 -23.38 -4.68 8.58
N VAL A 51 -23.89 -3.44 8.55
CA VAL A 51 -23.04 -2.25 8.31
C VAL A 51 -21.91 -2.17 9.33
N THR A 52 -22.22 -2.37 10.61
CA THR A 52 -21.24 -2.29 11.69
C THR A 52 -20.15 -3.37 11.53
N GLU A 53 -20.54 -4.59 11.16
CA GLU A 53 -19.60 -5.69 10.88
C GLU A 53 -18.70 -5.35 9.69
N LEU A 54 -19.27 -4.88 8.57
CA LEU A 54 -18.50 -4.49 7.38
C LEU A 54 -17.51 -3.33 7.65
N LEU A 55 -17.90 -2.35 8.46
CA LEU A 55 -17.02 -1.26 8.89
C LEU A 55 -15.88 -1.76 9.78
N ALA A 56 -16.16 -2.70 10.69
CA ALA A 56 -15.14 -3.30 11.54
C ALA A 56 -14.13 -4.11 10.72
N ASP A 57 -14.60 -4.88 9.74
CA ASP A 57 -13.75 -5.64 8.82
C ASP A 57 -12.85 -4.70 8.00
N HIS A 58 -13.39 -3.60 7.49
CA HIS A 58 -12.62 -2.62 6.74
C HIS A 58 -11.57 -1.90 7.61
N LEU A 59 -11.88 -1.61 8.87
CA LEU A 59 -10.91 -1.06 9.82
C LEU A 59 -9.76 -2.05 10.08
N ASN A 60 -10.07 -3.33 10.27
CA ASN A 60 -9.06 -4.38 10.44
C ASN A 60 -8.18 -4.52 9.19
N ALA A 61 -8.79 -4.55 8.00
CA ALA A 61 -8.05 -4.58 6.74
C ALA A 61 -7.16 -3.34 6.57
N SER A 62 -7.59 -2.16 7.06
CA SER A 62 -6.79 -0.93 7.05
C SER A 62 -5.55 -1.03 7.95
N PHE A 63 -5.64 -1.70 9.11
CA PHE A 63 -4.47 -1.96 9.96
C PHE A 63 -3.48 -2.93 9.31
N GLU A 64 -3.97 -3.99 8.66
CA GLU A 64 -3.09 -4.91 7.92
C GLU A 64 -2.46 -4.23 6.71
N LEU A 65 -3.21 -3.38 6.00
CA LEU A 65 -2.70 -2.56 4.90
C LEU A 65 -1.53 -1.67 5.36
N GLN A 66 -1.65 -1.02 6.53
CA GLN A 66 -0.59 -0.21 7.10
C GLN A 66 0.67 -1.03 7.40
N LYS A 67 0.52 -2.25 7.94
CA LYS A 67 1.63 -3.18 8.18
C LYS A 67 2.28 -3.62 6.86
N GLY A 68 1.47 -3.95 5.86
CA GLY A 68 1.90 -4.28 4.50
C GLY A 68 2.74 -3.16 3.87
N LEU A 69 2.32 -1.90 4.03
CA LEU A 69 3.07 -0.73 3.54
C LEU A 69 4.42 -0.59 4.23
N GLY A 70 4.47 -0.80 5.55
CA GLY A 70 5.71 -0.81 6.32
C GLY A 70 6.69 -1.88 5.81
N ASN A 71 6.18 -3.09 5.56
CA ASN A 71 6.96 -4.20 5.01
C ASN A 71 7.47 -3.92 3.58
N ALA A 72 6.62 -3.37 2.72
CA ALA A 72 6.99 -3.00 1.35
C ALA A 72 8.06 -1.90 1.33
N ARG A 73 7.92 -0.86 2.16
CA ARG A 73 8.93 0.20 2.34
C ARG A 73 10.26 -0.36 2.83
N HIS A 74 10.24 -1.27 3.80
CA HIS A 74 11.46 -1.92 4.30
C HIS A 74 12.15 -2.75 3.24
N LYS A 75 11.40 -3.55 2.47
CA LYS A 75 11.94 -4.35 1.34
C LYS A 75 12.58 -3.44 0.29
N LYS A 76 11.89 -2.37 -0.12
CA LYS A 76 12.42 -1.43 -1.12
C LYS A 76 13.65 -0.67 -0.62
N GLY A 77 13.64 -0.22 0.63
CA GLY A 77 14.80 0.42 1.26
C GLY A 77 16.04 -0.50 1.30
N LYS A 78 15.84 -1.81 1.50
CA LYS A 78 16.92 -2.79 1.40
C LYS A 78 17.45 -2.95 -0.04
N MET A 79 16.56 -3.02 -1.03
CA MET A 79 16.94 -3.14 -2.45
C MET A 79 17.78 -1.94 -2.90
N ILE A 80 17.30 -0.73 -2.64
CA ILE A 80 18.01 0.53 -2.95
C ILE A 80 19.39 0.55 -2.28
N ARG A 81 19.47 0.17 -0.98
CA ARG A 81 20.75 0.14 -0.26
C ARG A 81 21.73 -0.86 -0.86
N ASN A 82 21.25 -2.02 -1.29
CA ASN A 82 22.09 -3.04 -1.91
C ASN A 82 22.58 -2.60 -3.29
N GLU A 83 21.75 -1.97 -4.12
CA GLU A 83 22.14 -1.39 -5.40
C GLU A 83 23.22 -0.30 -5.23
N LEU A 84 23.03 0.61 -4.27
CA LEU A 84 24.02 1.64 -3.92
C LEU A 84 25.36 1.09 -3.41
N LEU A 85 25.35 -0.06 -2.73
CA LEU A 85 26.57 -0.72 -2.25
C LEU A 85 27.29 -1.46 -3.38
N LEU A 86 26.55 -2.04 -4.33
CA LEU A 86 27.12 -2.70 -5.50
C LEU A 86 27.77 -1.69 -6.46
N ASP A 87 27.18 -0.51 -6.63
CA ASP A 87 27.76 0.57 -7.44
C ASP A 87 29.05 1.15 -6.82
N ASN A 88 29.22 1.09 -5.50
CA ASN A 88 30.41 1.59 -4.79
C ASN A 88 31.54 0.55 -4.62
N CYS A 89 31.33 -0.71 -5.02
CA CYS A 89 32.36 -1.76 -5.00
C CYS A 89 33.07 -1.93 -6.36
N GLY A 90 32.82 -1.02 -7.31
CA GLY A 90 33.36 -1.05 -8.67
C GLY A 90 34.52 -0.08 -8.95
N GLU A 91 35.10 0.57 -7.94
CA GLU A 91 36.34 1.38 -8.06
C GLU A 91 37.50 0.77 -7.26
#